data_AF-A0A183DT08-F1
#
_entry.id   AF-A0A183DT08-F1
#
_cell.length_a   1.000
_cell.length_b   1.000
_cell.length_c   1.000
_cell.angle_alpha   90.00
_cell.angle_beta   90.00
_cell.angle_gamma   90.00
#
_symmetry.space_group_name_H-M   'P 1'
#
loop_
_entity.id
_entity.type
_entity.pdbx_description
1 polymer ?
#
loop_
_entity_poly.entity_id
_entity_poly.type
_entity_poly.pdbx_seq_one_letter_code
_entity_poly.pdbx_strand_id
1 'polypeptide(L)' 'MVLEGVKEMWTELPKTGKGKKKAKPMAKDRFIPKMFLRGDSVIIVLKNPAVATEKTVSSS' A
#
# COMPACT_ATOMS: atom_id res chain seq x y z
N MET A 1 -0.14 -12.94 -7.87
CA MET A 1 -0.28 -11.65 -8.59
C MET A 1 1.11 -11.14 -8.94
N VAL A 2 1.27 -10.64 -10.17
CA VAL A 2 2.48 -9.94 -10.62
C VAL A 2 2.12 -8.46 -10.66
N LEU A 3 2.88 -7.62 -9.97
CA LEU A 3 2.63 -6.18 -9.84
C LEU A 3 3.88 -5.40 -10.23
N GLU A 4 3.70 -4.25 -10.86
CA GLU A 4 4.77 -3.31 -11.23
C GLU A 4 4.46 -1.92 -10.67
N GLY A 5 5.49 -1.15 -10.33
CA GLY A 5 5.34 0.21 -9.80
C GLY A 5 4.59 0.29 -8.46
N VAL A 6 4.84 -0.65 -7.55
CA VAL A 6 4.09 -0.77 -6.29
C VAL A 6 4.57 0.23 -5.25
N LYS A 7 3.62 0.90 -4.60
CA LYS A 7 3.85 1.67 -3.37
C LYS A 7 3.25 0.92 -2.18
N GLU A 8 4.11 0.26 -1.42
CA GLU A 8 3.75 -0.38 -0.16
C GLU A 8 3.64 0.68 0.93
N MET A 9 2.61 0.61 1.79
CA MET A 9 2.38 1.56 2.88
C MET A 9 1.97 0.81 4.15
N TRP A 10 2.58 1.16 5.27
CA TRP A 10 2.24 0.61 6.58
C TRP A 10 2.47 1.66 7.67
N THR A 11 1.98 1.36 8.87
CA THR A 11 2.20 2.20 10.04
C THR A 11 3.01 1.43 11.06
N GLU A 12 4.10 2.02 11.52
CA GLU A 12 4.87 1.49 12.64
C GLU A 12 4.44 2.17 13.95
N LEU A 13 4.31 1.35 14.99
CA LEU A 13 4.09 1.81 16.35
C LEU A 13 5.43 1.64 17.10
N PRO A 14 6.16 2.75 17.35
CA PRO A 14 7.43 2.65 18.05
C PRO A 14 7.23 2.03 19.44
N LYS A 15 8.08 1.07 19.80
CA LYS A 15 8.09 0.54 21.17
C LYS A 15 8.67 1.61 22.09
N THR A 16 7.83 2.21 22.93
CA THR A 16 8.32 3.06 24.03
C THR A 16 8.78 2.21 25.20
N GLY A 17 9.88 2.63 25.85
CA GLY A 17 10.32 2.01 27.10
C GLY A 17 9.24 2.08 28.18
N LYS A 18 9.27 1.14 29.15
CA LYS A 18 8.30 1.07 30.26
C LYS A 18 8.10 2.45 30.90
N GLY A 19 6.85 2.89 30.98
CA GLY A 19 6.45 4.14 31.63
C GLY A 19 6.32 5.38 30.74
N LYS A 20 6.70 5.31 29.45
CA LYS A 20 6.50 6.44 28.51
C LYS A 20 5.18 6.32 27.76
N LYS A 21 4.47 7.45 27.59
CA LYS A 21 3.20 7.58 26.84
C LYS A 21 3.31 6.85 25.49
N LYS A 22 2.22 6.20 25.05
CA LYS A 22 2.14 5.46 23.77
C LYS A 22 2.74 6.32 22.65
N ALA A 23 3.69 5.75 21.91
CA ALA A 23 4.31 6.45 20.79
C ALA A 23 3.28 6.78 19.71
N LYS A 24 3.51 7.90 19.01
CA LYS A 24 2.69 8.26 17.86
C LYS A 24 2.90 7.23 16.74
N PRO A 25 1.84 6.76 16.07
CA PRO A 25 1.98 5.93 14.88
C PRO A 25 2.75 6.69 13.80
N MET A 26 3.70 6.02 13.14
CA MET A 26 4.50 6.60 12.06
C MET A 26 4.16 5.92 10.74
N ALA A 27 3.68 6.70 9.76
CA ALA A 27 3.44 6.22 8.42
C ALA A 27 4.77 5.98 7.70
N LYS A 28 4.90 4.82 7.05
CA LYS A 28 6.03 4.48 6.20
C LYS A 28 5.53 4.03 4.84
N ASP A 29 6.33 4.32 3.84
CA ASP A 29 6.14 3.85 2.48
C ASP A 29 7.42 3.28 1.89
N ARG A 30 7.25 2.37 0.93
CA ARG A 30 8.34 1.79 0.15
C ARG A 30 7.91 1.64 -1.30
N PHE A 31 8.79 2.07 -2.20
CA PHE A 31 8.62 1.82 -3.63
C PHE A 31 9.26 0.50 -4.04
N ILE A 32 8.53 -0.32 -4.78
CA ILE A 32 8.95 -1.62 -5.27
C ILE A 32 8.69 -1.67 -6.79
N PRO A 33 9.74 -1.70 -7.63
CA PRO A 33 9.57 -1.65 -9.08
C PRO A 33 8.79 -2.85 -9.64
N LYS A 34 9.05 -4.06 -9.13
CA LYS A 34 8.35 -5.31 -9.50
C LYS A 34 8.17 -6.19 -8.27
N MET A 35 6.97 -6.77 -8.11
CA MET A 35 6.62 -7.60 -6.97
C MET A 35 5.78 -8.82 -7.41
N PHE A 36 6.12 -9.99 -6.88
CA PHE A 36 5.29 -11.18 -6.98
C PHE A 36 4.62 -11.43 -5.61
N LEU A 37 3.29 -11.47 -5.59
CA LEU A 37 2.49 -11.69 -4.38
C LEU A 37 1.71 -13.01 -4.50
N ARG A 38 1.80 -13.87 -3.49
CA ARG A 38 1.01 -15.11 -3.42
C ARG A 38 -0.42 -14.79 -2.92
N GLY A 39 -1.41 -15.54 -3.39
CA GLY A 39 -2.83 -15.21 -3.18
C GLY A 39 -3.36 -15.45 -1.77
N ASP A 40 -2.70 -16.29 -0.97
CA ASP A 40 -3.06 -16.63 0.41
C ASP A 40 -2.85 -15.47 1.40
N SER A 41 -1.92 -14.56 1.11
CA SER A 41 -1.69 -13.35 1.93
C SER A 41 -2.64 -12.19 1.61
N VAL A 42 -3.54 -12.33 0.62
CA VAL A 42 -4.42 -11.26 0.16
C VAL A 42 -5.79 -11.40 0.80
N ILE A 43 -6.21 -10.38 1.57
CA ILE A 43 -7.52 -10.38 2.24
C ILE A 43 -8.58 -9.68 1.37
N ILE A 44 -8.27 -8.50 0.81
CA ILE A 44 -9.21 -7.69 0.02
C ILE A 44 -8.48 -7.10 -1.19
N VAL A 45 -9.17 -7.02 -2.33
CA VAL A 45 -8.72 -6.33 -3.53
C VAL A 45 -9.74 -5.26 -3.89
N LEU A 46 -9.32 -4.00 -3.93
CA LEU A 46 -10.14 -2.87 -4.36
C LEU A 46 -9.61 -2.31 -5.68
N LYS A 47 -10.45 -2.34 -6.73
CA LYS A 47 -10.09 -1.80 -8.05
C LYS A 47 -10.35 -0.29 -8.06
N ASN A 48 -9.35 0.51 -8.46
CA ASN A 48 -9.50 1.95 -8.55
C ASN A 48 -10.46 2.32 -9.71
N PRO A 49 -11.63 2.94 -9.45
CA PRO A 49 -12.58 3.31 -10.49
C PRO A 49 -12.07 4.43 -11.41
N ALA A 50 -11.14 5.28 -10.93
CA ALA A 50 -10.63 6.41 -11.70
C ALA A 50 -9.79 5.99 -12.94
N VAL A 51 -9.20 4.80 -12.91
CA VAL A 51 -8.42 4.27 -14.05
C VAL A 51 -9.34 3.90 -15.23
N ALA A 52 -10.60 3.55 -14.97
CA ALA A 52 -11.56 3.27 -16.03
C ALA A 52 -11.98 4.55 -16.77
N THR A 53 -12.04 5.68 -16.07
CA THR A 53 -12.42 6.97 -16.66
C THR A 53 -11.31 7.59 -17.51
N GLU A 54 -10.03 7.47 -17.11
CA GLU A 54 -8.91 8.04 -17.89
C GLU A 54 -8.74 7.39 -19.27
N LYS A 55 -8.97 6.07 -19.39
CA LYS A 55 -8.90 5.37 -20.69
C LYS A 55 -9.98 5.80 -21.69
N THR A 56 -11.09 6.33 -21.19
CA THR A 56 -12.21 6.78 -22.05
C THR A 56 -11.91 8.17 -22.63
N VAL A 57 -11.19 9.02 -21.88
CA VAL A 57 -10.83 10.37 -22.33
C VAL A 57 -9.60 10.38 -23.24
N SER A 58 -8.66 9.44 -23.08
CA SER A 58 -7.47 9.35 -23.92
C SER A 58 -7.66 8.62 -25.26
N SER A 59 -8.87 8.11 -25.53
CA SER A 59 -9.23 7.42 -26.78
C SER A 59 -10.19 8.24 -27.66
N SER A 60 -10.40 9.52 -27.31
CA SER A 60 -11.13 10.51 -28.10
C SER A 60 -10.18 11.55 -28.68
#